data_AF-A0A7S4NPA1-F1
#
_entry.id   AF-A0A7S4NPA1-F1
#
_cell.length_a   1.000
_cell.length_b   1.000
_cell.length_c   1.000
_cell.angle_alpha   90.00
_cell.angle_beta   90.00
_cell.angle_gamma   90.00
#
_symmetry.space_group_name_H-M   'P 1'
#
loop_
_entity.id
_entity.type
_entity.pdbx_description
1 polymer ?
#
loop_
_entity_poly.entity_id
_entity_poly.type
_entity_poly.pdbx_seq_one_letter_code
_entity_poly.pdbx_strand_id
1 'polypeptide(L)'
;MNNYWSIGVDAQVALDFHRKREDNPQLFNSRTVNKGWYGVYGMKEMVGHPPVRNHIRVYLDGKEIVLSENLEGIIVLNIPSYGGGCDLWGNTKADSKFTKPSISDGLLEVVGIKGTFHMAKIQTGAKAKKLGQAKSITIRFTSPNATQVDGEPKEQEAGTVFIVQHQSGRMLANTKKAREIGSQREGFEPEEGGEPQSPLVIGAERELNMSPPLAGCSNLIAFVNSRSGGGQGTKVYHKLRKLLSPTRVYDLSQGGPKPGLLEHQDLEGLQILCCGGDGTCCWVLSVLDSMGWPAPYPPIVVLPLGTGNDLSRALGWGPGYRDEPLSPILKLLPKETTKVVKLDRWKVWYVPAEGGGPPQELTEELKVKEGTNSITMNNYWSIGVDAQVALDFHRKREDNPQLFNSRTVNKGWYGVYGMKEMVGHPPVRNHIRVYLDGKEIVLSENLEGIIVLNIPSYGGGCDL
;
A
#
# COMPACT_ATOMS: atom_id res chain seq x y z
N MET A 1 0.11 -12.09 -3.68
CA MET A 1 -1.32 -11.83 -3.38
C MET A 1 -1.37 -11.00 -2.12
N ASN A 2 -2.04 -9.84 -2.15
CA ASN A 2 -2.07 -8.93 -1.01
C ASN A 2 -3.25 -9.21 -0.08
N ASN A 3 -4.46 -9.43 -0.62
CA ASN A 3 -5.66 -9.64 0.19
C ASN A 3 -6.28 -11.02 0.00
N TYR A 4 -6.65 -11.36 -1.23
CA TYR A 4 -7.27 -12.64 -1.54
C TYR A 4 -7.13 -13.04 -3.01
N TRP A 5 -7.26 -14.33 -3.26
CA TRP A 5 -7.36 -14.93 -4.59
C TRP A 5 -8.54 -15.89 -4.62
N SER A 6 -9.21 -16.03 -5.75
CA SER A 6 -10.24 -17.03 -5.90
C SER A 6 -10.31 -17.66 -7.28
N ILE A 7 -11.00 -18.81 -7.33
CA ILE A 7 -11.33 -19.58 -8.53
C ILE A 7 -12.76 -20.10 -8.43
N GLY A 8 -13.46 -20.15 -9.56
CA GLY A 8 -14.85 -20.59 -9.66
C GLY A 8 -15.84 -19.43 -9.52
N VAL A 9 -17.02 -19.69 -8.96
CA VAL A 9 -18.20 -18.79 -9.01
C VAL A 9 -17.92 -17.34 -8.56
N ASP A 10 -17.04 -17.13 -7.58
CA ASP A 10 -16.65 -15.78 -7.16
C ASP A 10 -15.91 -15.02 -8.29
N ALA A 11 -14.85 -15.63 -8.79
CA ALA A 11 -14.07 -15.07 -9.89
C ALA A 11 -14.89 -14.94 -11.17
N GLN A 12 -15.86 -15.83 -11.40
CA GLN A 12 -16.77 -15.77 -12.54
C GLN A 12 -17.67 -14.54 -12.48
N VAL A 13 -18.29 -14.25 -11.32
CA VAL A 13 -19.08 -13.03 -11.12
C VAL A 13 -18.23 -11.78 -11.35
N ALA A 14 -16.99 -11.76 -10.84
CA ALA A 14 -16.07 -10.66 -11.10
C ALA A 14 -15.75 -10.52 -12.60
N LEU A 15 -15.48 -11.64 -13.29
CA LEU A 15 -15.16 -11.67 -14.72
C LEU A 15 -16.30 -11.17 -15.59
N ASP A 16 -17.54 -11.58 -15.31
CA ASP A 16 -18.71 -11.15 -16.07
C ASP A 16 -19.06 -9.68 -15.80
N PHE A 17 -18.88 -9.22 -14.56
CA PHE A 17 -18.98 -7.80 -14.22
C PHE A 17 -17.94 -6.97 -14.99
N HIS A 18 -16.69 -7.45 -15.05
CA HIS A 18 -15.60 -6.80 -15.77
C HIS A 18 -15.87 -6.72 -17.27
N ARG A 19 -16.18 -7.85 -17.93
CA ARG A 19 -16.55 -7.91 -19.35
C ARG A 19 -17.68 -6.94 -19.70
N LYS A 20 -18.71 -6.88 -18.86
CA LYS A 20 -19.83 -5.95 -19.11
C LYS A 20 -19.45 -4.49 -18.96
N ARG A 21 -18.60 -4.17 -17.98
CA ARG A 21 -18.08 -2.81 -17.78
C ARG A 21 -17.26 -2.36 -18.98
N GLU A 22 -16.49 -3.27 -19.59
CA GLU A 22 -15.79 -3.01 -20.84
C GLU A 22 -16.76 -2.80 -22.02
N ASP A 23 -17.80 -3.63 -22.13
CA ASP A 23 -18.78 -3.54 -23.23
C ASP A 23 -19.69 -2.30 -23.14
N ASN A 24 -19.98 -1.80 -21.94
CA ASN A 24 -20.98 -0.74 -21.70
C ASN A 24 -20.54 0.27 -20.63
N PRO A 25 -19.41 0.98 -20.79
CA PRO A 25 -18.80 1.81 -19.76
C PRO A 25 -19.73 2.91 -19.22
N GLN A 26 -20.61 3.44 -20.06
CA GLN A 26 -21.61 4.46 -19.72
C GLN A 26 -22.62 4.04 -18.63
N LEU A 27 -22.80 2.74 -18.38
CA LEU A 27 -23.71 2.21 -17.36
C LEU A 27 -23.08 2.15 -15.96
N PHE A 28 -21.77 2.45 -15.83
CA PHE A 28 -20.96 2.19 -14.62
C PHE A 28 -20.37 3.47 -13.98
N ASN A 29 -21.07 4.60 -14.11
CA ASN A 29 -20.58 5.94 -13.72
C ASN A 29 -20.83 6.31 -12.25
N SER A 30 -21.34 5.39 -11.42
CA SER A 30 -21.67 5.67 -10.03
C SER A 30 -21.40 4.48 -9.12
N ARG A 31 -20.82 4.73 -7.95
CA ARG A 31 -20.47 3.70 -6.95
C ARG A 31 -21.68 2.90 -6.47
N THR A 32 -22.86 3.53 -6.35
CA THR A 32 -24.11 2.87 -5.94
C THR A 32 -24.68 2.01 -7.07
N VAL A 33 -24.59 2.50 -8.31
CA VAL A 33 -25.00 1.76 -9.52
C VAL A 33 -24.09 0.56 -9.76
N ASN A 34 -22.79 0.71 -9.53
CA ASN A 34 -21.80 -0.37 -9.66
C ASN A 34 -22.03 -1.49 -8.63
N LYS A 35 -22.38 -1.15 -7.38
CA LYS A 35 -22.81 -2.15 -6.38
C LYS A 35 -24.11 -2.85 -6.78
N GLY A 36 -25.05 -2.13 -7.39
CA GLY A 36 -26.29 -2.69 -7.95
C GLY A 36 -26.01 -3.69 -9.07
N TRP A 37 -25.13 -3.35 -10.01
CA TRP A 37 -24.71 -4.24 -11.09
C TRP A 37 -24.03 -5.52 -10.57
N TYR A 38 -23.18 -5.43 -9.54
CA TYR A 38 -22.60 -6.62 -8.91
C TYR A 38 -23.68 -7.55 -8.33
N GLY A 39 -24.76 -6.99 -7.78
CA GLY A 39 -25.93 -7.74 -7.34
C GLY A 39 -26.71 -8.40 -8.50
N VAL A 40 -26.90 -7.68 -9.61
CA VAL A 40 -27.58 -8.19 -10.81
C VAL A 40 -26.79 -9.34 -11.47
N TYR A 41 -25.46 -9.24 -11.54
CA TYR A 41 -24.62 -10.31 -12.08
C TYR A 41 -24.44 -11.48 -11.10
N GLY A 42 -24.40 -11.19 -9.80
CA GLY A 42 -24.55 -12.22 -8.77
C GLY A 42 -25.85 -13.01 -8.89
N MET A 43 -26.94 -12.39 -9.37
CA MET A 43 -28.21 -13.10 -9.69
C MET A 43 -28.16 -13.87 -11.02
N LYS A 44 -27.38 -13.42 -12.01
CA LYS A 44 -27.23 -14.09 -13.32
C LYS A 44 -26.46 -15.42 -13.20
N GLU A 45 -25.43 -15.45 -12.37
CA GLU A 45 -24.63 -16.65 -12.04
C GLU A 45 -25.34 -17.56 -11.00
N MET A 46 -26.66 -17.44 -10.82
CA MET A 46 -27.47 -18.39 -10.04
C MET A 46 -27.84 -19.66 -10.82
N VAL A 47 -27.51 -19.71 -12.11
CA VAL A 47 -27.58 -20.94 -12.91
C VAL A 47 -26.42 -21.83 -12.47
N GLY A 48 -26.71 -22.96 -11.83
CA GLY A 48 -25.72 -23.76 -11.10
C GLY A 48 -24.47 -24.11 -11.91
N HIS A 49 -23.29 -23.84 -11.33
CA HIS A 49 -22.01 -24.23 -11.91
C HIS A 49 -21.67 -25.67 -11.55
N PRO A 50 -20.90 -26.40 -12.38
CA PRO A 50 -20.37 -27.70 -12.00
C PRO A 50 -19.55 -27.59 -10.69
N PRO A 51 -19.70 -28.51 -9.73
CA PRO A 51 -18.93 -28.46 -8.50
C PRO A 51 -17.42 -28.44 -8.75
N VAL A 52 -16.69 -27.56 -8.04
CA VAL A 52 -15.23 -27.41 -8.20
C VAL A 52 -14.50 -28.72 -7.91
N ARG A 53 -15.03 -29.59 -7.05
CA ARG A 53 -14.42 -30.90 -6.76
C ARG A 53 -14.28 -31.81 -7.98
N ASN A 54 -15.05 -31.58 -9.05
CA ASN A 54 -15.02 -32.43 -10.23
C ASN A 54 -13.77 -32.16 -11.08
N HIS A 55 -13.25 -30.94 -11.04
CA HIS A 55 -12.19 -30.47 -11.94
C HIS A 55 -11.09 -29.67 -11.23
N ILE A 56 -11.17 -29.47 -9.90
CA ILE A 56 -10.20 -28.78 -9.06
C ILE A 56 -9.74 -29.71 -7.91
N ARG A 57 -8.44 -29.68 -7.61
CA ARG A 57 -7.79 -30.33 -6.47
C ARG A 57 -7.01 -29.29 -5.67
N VAL A 58 -7.13 -29.30 -4.34
CA VAL A 58 -6.48 -28.33 -3.46
C VAL A 58 -5.57 -29.07 -2.49
N TYR A 59 -4.34 -28.60 -2.36
CA TYR A 59 -3.34 -29.10 -1.42
C TYR A 59 -2.95 -27.99 -0.46
N LEU A 60 -2.98 -28.30 0.83
CA LEU A 60 -2.58 -27.44 1.93
C LEU A 60 -1.29 -27.99 2.53
N ASP A 61 -0.19 -27.24 2.45
CA ASP A 61 1.14 -27.69 2.89
C ASP A 61 1.53 -29.06 2.33
N GLY A 62 1.26 -29.25 1.04
CA GLY A 62 1.55 -30.48 0.29
C GLY A 62 0.54 -31.62 0.48
N LYS A 63 -0.46 -31.48 1.37
CA LYS A 63 -1.49 -32.50 1.61
C LYS A 63 -2.79 -32.17 0.89
N GLU A 64 -3.28 -33.09 0.08
CA GLU A 64 -4.58 -32.94 -0.59
C GLU A 64 -5.73 -32.88 0.43
N ILE A 65 -6.64 -31.93 0.26
CA ILE A 65 -7.88 -31.83 1.04
C ILE A 65 -9.09 -32.31 0.23
N VAL A 66 -10.04 -32.93 0.92
CA VAL A 66 -11.29 -33.39 0.30
C VAL A 66 -12.29 -32.24 0.24
N LEU A 67 -12.66 -31.83 -0.98
CA LEU A 67 -13.67 -30.80 -1.22
C LEU A 67 -15.10 -31.39 -1.15
N SER A 68 -16.03 -30.67 -0.51
CA SER A 68 -17.43 -31.11 -0.42
C SER A 68 -18.17 -31.01 -1.76
N GLU A 69 -19.22 -31.81 -1.93
CA GLU A 69 -19.90 -32.02 -3.23
C GLU A 69 -20.57 -30.78 -3.83
N ASN A 70 -20.81 -29.75 -3.03
CA ASN A 70 -21.59 -28.56 -3.38
C ASN A 70 -20.77 -27.28 -3.40
N LEU A 71 -19.44 -27.36 -3.46
CA LEU A 71 -18.62 -26.16 -3.63
C LEU A 71 -18.58 -25.78 -5.11
N GLU A 72 -18.76 -24.50 -5.39
CA GLU A 72 -18.68 -23.88 -6.71
C GLU A 72 -17.54 -22.85 -6.79
N GLY A 73 -16.88 -22.56 -5.67
CA GLY A 73 -15.69 -21.70 -5.66
C GLY A 73 -14.78 -21.95 -4.47
N ILE A 74 -13.49 -21.65 -4.66
CA ILE A 74 -12.45 -21.64 -3.62
C ILE A 74 -11.94 -20.21 -3.50
N ILE A 75 -11.82 -19.72 -2.26
CA ILE A 75 -11.22 -18.42 -1.96
C ILE A 75 -10.07 -18.64 -0.98
N VAL A 76 -8.91 -18.07 -1.29
CA VAL A 76 -7.72 -18.01 -0.45
C VAL A 76 -7.59 -16.59 0.07
N LEU A 77 -7.45 -16.44 1.38
CA LEU A 77 -7.38 -15.15 2.06
C LEU A 77 -6.01 -15.00 2.74
N ASN A 78 -5.42 -13.82 2.58
CA ASN A 78 -4.27 -13.33 3.34
C ASN A 78 -4.70 -12.31 4.41
N ILE A 79 -5.93 -11.81 4.34
CA ILE A 79 -6.52 -10.89 5.32
C ILE A 79 -7.88 -11.41 5.83
N PRO A 80 -8.29 -11.07 7.07
CA PRO A 80 -9.58 -11.50 7.64
C PRO A 80 -10.77 -10.67 7.09
N SER A 81 -10.75 -10.34 5.81
CA SER A 81 -11.73 -9.49 5.13
C SER A 81 -11.74 -9.79 3.63
N TYR A 82 -12.90 -9.71 3.01
CA TYR A 82 -13.08 -10.06 1.61
C TYR A 82 -14.28 -9.30 1.02
N GLY A 83 -14.21 -8.96 -0.28
CA GLY A 83 -15.36 -8.45 -1.04
C GLY A 83 -16.07 -7.25 -0.39
N GLY A 84 -15.32 -6.22 0.01
CA GLY A 84 -15.88 -5.01 0.62
C GLY A 84 -16.12 -5.08 2.14
N GLY A 85 -15.40 -5.95 2.85
CA GLY A 85 -15.41 -6.00 4.33
C GLY A 85 -16.06 -7.24 4.93
N CYS A 86 -16.47 -8.20 4.11
CA CYS A 86 -17.11 -9.44 4.56
C CYS A 86 -16.10 -10.36 5.25
N ASP A 87 -16.48 -10.91 6.39
CA ASP A 87 -15.69 -11.90 7.12
C ASP A 87 -16.13 -13.32 6.72
N LEU A 88 -15.44 -13.90 5.73
CA LEU A 88 -15.71 -15.25 5.23
C LEU A 88 -15.33 -16.34 6.23
N TRP A 89 -14.20 -16.17 6.93
CA TRP A 89 -13.64 -17.20 7.84
C TRP A 89 -14.44 -17.30 9.14
N GLY A 90 -14.91 -16.16 9.66
CA GLY A 90 -15.54 -16.06 10.97
C GLY A 90 -14.53 -15.59 12.02
N ASN A 91 -14.77 -14.40 12.57
CA ASN A 91 -14.03 -13.77 13.66
C ASN A 91 -14.25 -14.51 14.99
N THR A 92 -13.78 -15.75 15.04
CA THR A 92 -13.93 -16.70 16.15
C THR A 92 -12.59 -16.87 16.87
N LYS A 93 -12.67 -17.14 18.18
CA LYS A 93 -11.51 -17.62 18.97
C LYS A 93 -10.94 -18.87 18.28
N ALA A 94 -9.64 -19.13 18.45
CA ALA A 94 -9.04 -20.37 17.99
C ALA A 94 -9.91 -21.55 18.45
N ASP A 95 -10.27 -22.43 17.52
CA ASP A 95 -11.02 -23.65 17.81
C ASP A 95 -10.07 -24.85 17.81
N SER A 96 -10.59 -26.05 18.00
CA SER A 96 -9.77 -27.26 18.07
C SER A 96 -9.06 -27.61 16.74
N LYS A 97 -9.46 -26.99 15.62
CA LYS A 97 -8.92 -27.27 14.28
C LYS A 97 -8.16 -26.11 13.66
N PHE A 98 -8.54 -24.86 13.96
CA PHE A 98 -8.01 -23.68 13.28
C PHE A 98 -7.62 -22.58 14.24
N THR A 99 -6.55 -21.85 13.88
CA THR A 99 -6.12 -20.67 14.62
C THR A 99 -6.98 -19.47 14.23
N LYS A 100 -6.87 -18.40 15.01
CA LYS A 100 -7.49 -17.12 14.65
C LYS A 100 -6.74 -16.54 13.45
N PRO A 101 -7.43 -16.14 12.37
CA PRO A 101 -6.80 -15.52 11.20
C PRO A 101 -5.97 -14.29 11.55
N SER A 102 -4.83 -14.15 10.91
CA SER A 102 -3.91 -13.04 11.12
C SER A 102 -3.12 -12.76 9.85
N ILE A 103 -3.03 -11.48 9.48
CA ILE A 103 -2.21 -11.01 8.35
C ILE A 103 -0.69 -11.22 8.53
N SER A 104 -0.26 -11.82 9.64
CA SER A 104 1.14 -11.87 10.05
C SER A 104 1.54 -13.17 10.75
N ASP A 105 0.69 -14.20 10.72
CA ASP A 105 1.03 -15.53 11.24
C ASP A 105 1.72 -16.42 10.19
N GLY A 106 1.81 -15.95 8.94
CA GLY A 106 2.40 -16.69 7.83
C GLY A 106 1.50 -17.81 7.31
N LEU A 107 0.22 -17.79 7.65
CA LEU A 107 -0.79 -18.71 7.16
C LEU A 107 -1.75 -17.99 6.21
N LEU A 108 -2.32 -18.76 5.29
CA LEU A 108 -3.40 -18.35 4.40
C LEU A 108 -4.65 -19.14 4.76
N GLU A 109 -5.78 -18.47 4.83
CA GLU A 109 -7.08 -19.09 5.06
C GLU A 109 -7.70 -19.55 3.74
N VAL A 110 -8.10 -20.82 3.65
CA VAL A 110 -8.78 -21.38 2.48
C VAL A 110 -10.23 -21.69 2.81
N VAL A 111 -11.16 -21.08 2.07
CA VAL A 111 -12.60 -21.26 2.25
C VAL A 111 -13.28 -21.70 0.95
N GLY A 112 -14.38 -22.43 1.11
CA GLY A 112 -15.24 -22.88 0.03
C GLY A 112 -16.56 -22.12 0.00
N ILE A 113 -17.03 -21.81 -1.22
CA ILE A 113 -18.30 -21.14 -1.51
C ILE A 113 -19.17 -22.09 -2.34
N LYS A 114 -20.49 -22.09 -2.09
CA LYS A 114 -21.47 -23.01 -2.69
C LYS A 114 -22.29 -22.41 -3.84
N GLY A 115 -21.85 -21.28 -4.39
CA GLY A 115 -22.61 -20.49 -5.37
C GLY A 115 -22.96 -19.09 -4.89
N THR A 116 -23.53 -18.30 -5.80
CA THR A 116 -23.85 -16.88 -5.60
C THR A 116 -24.87 -16.62 -4.49
N PHE A 117 -25.84 -17.51 -4.29
CA PHE A 117 -26.79 -17.40 -3.16
C PHE A 117 -26.09 -17.55 -1.80
N HIS A 118 -25.07 -18.40 -1.73
CA HIS A 118 -24.23 -18.52 -0.53
C HIS A 118 -23.41 -17.24 -0.32
N MET A 119 -22.86 -16.65 -1.38
CA MET A 119 -22.15 -15.37 -1.32
C MET A 119 -23.05 -14.23 -0.84
N ALA A 120 -24.29 -14.15 -1.35
CA ALA A 120 -25.27 -13.16 -0.92
C ALA A 120 -25.58 -13.30 0.59
N LYS A 121 -25.79 -14.54 1.07
CA LYS A 121 -25.97 -14.80 2.51
C LYS A 121 -24.75 -14.41 3.35
N ILE A 122 -23.54 -14.52 2.80
CA ILE A 122 -22.33 -14.12 3.50
C ILE A 122 -22.27 -12.59 3.69
N GLN A 123 -22.74 -11.82 2.71
CA GLN A 123 -22.88 -10.36 2.88
C GLN A 123 -23.84 -9.98 4.02
N THR A 124 -24.81 -10.85 4.35
CA THR A 124 -25.73 -10.69 5.48
C THR A 124 -25.29 -11.41 6.76
N GLY A 125 -24.05 -11.92 6.81
CA GLY A 125 -23.44 -12.48 8.03
C GLY A 125 -23.29 -14.01 8.08
N ALA A 126 -23.71 -14.75 7.05
CA ALA A 126 -23.37 -16.17 6.94
C ALA A 126 -21.85 -16.36 6.76
N LYS A 127 -21.36 -17.59 6.98
CA LYS A 127 -19.92 -17.91 6.90
C LYS A 127 -19.62 -18.83 5.74
N ALA A 128 -18.44 -18.67 5.16
CA ALA A 128 -17.94 -19.60 4.17
C ALA A 128 -17.59 -20.94 4.82
N LYS A 129 -17.44 -21.99 4.02
CA LYS A 129 -16.99 -23.29 4.52
C LYS A 129 -15.48 -23.22 4.76
N LYS A 130 -15.01 -23.24 6.01
CA LYS A 130 -13.57 -23.37 6.31
C LYS A 130 -13.02 -24.68 5.73
N LEU A 131 -11.99 -24.60 4.90
CA LEU A 131 -11.31 -25.75 4.27
C LEU A 131 -9.95 -26.01 4.91
N GLY A 132 -9.22 -24.96 5.30
CA GLY A 132 -8.02 -25.07 6.13
C GLY A 132 -7.16 -23.82 6.16
N GLN A 133 -6.07 -23.87 6.94
CA GLN A 133 -5.01 -22.86 6.97
C GLN A 133 -3.69 -23.51 6.55
N ALA A 134 -2.89 -22.81 5.76
CA ALA A 134 -1.63 -23.35 5.25
C ALA A 134 -0.58 -22.27 4.98
N LYS A 135 0.71 -22.61 5.05
CA LYS A 135 1.80 -21.71 4.63
C LYS A 135 1.98 -21.70 3.10
N SER A 136 1.61 -22.81 2.48
CA SER A 136 1.70 -23.03 1.04
C SER A 136 0.42 -23.69 0.53
N ILE A 137 -0.09 -23.17 -0.58
CA ILE A 137 -1.31 -23.70 -1.22
C ILE A 137 -0.98 -24.07 -2.65
N THR A 138 -1.39 -25.27 -3.06
CA THR A 138 -1.36 -25.70 -4.46
C THR A 138 -2.77 -26.00 -4.93
N ILE A 139 -3.19 -25.44 -6.05
CA ILE A 139 -4.53 -25.64 -6.63
C ILE A 139 -4.35 -26.12 -8.07
N ARG A 140 -4.75 -27.35 -8.35
CA ARG A 140 -4.71 -27.94 -9.70
C ARG A 140 -6.11 -27.94 -10.28
N PHE A 141 -6.25 -27.57 -11.55
CA PHE A 141 -7.54 -27.59 -12.23
C PHE A 141 -7.39 -28.01 -13.69
N THR A 142 -8.32 -28.83 -14.18
CA THR A 142 -8.20 -29.56 -15.45
C THR A 142 -8.94 -28.92 -16.63
N SER A 143 -9.57 -27.76 -16.42
CA SER A 143 -10.30 -27.01 -17.44
C SER A 143 -10.09 -25.50 -17.23
N PRO A 144 -10.25 -24.66 -18.27
CA PRO A 144 -10.26 -23.21 -18.08
C PRO A 144 -11.25 -22.79 -16.99
N ASN A 145 -10.85 -21.83 -16.17
CA ASN A 145 -11.65 -21.31 -15.06
C ASN A 145 -11.45 -19.80 -14.91
N ALA A 146 -12.49 -19.10 -14.48
CA ALA A 146 -12.32 -17.74 -13.98
C ALA A 146 -11.52 -17.79 -12.68
N THR A 147 -10.53 -16.90 -12.58
CA THR A 147 -9.74 -16.62 -11.37
C THR A 147 -9.73 -15.12 -11.12
N GLN A 148 -9.51 -14.69 -9.88
CA GLN A 148 -9.30 -13.27 -9.59
C GLN A 148 -8.28 -13.09 -8.47
N VAL A 149 -7.55 -11.97 -8.52
CA VAL A 149 -6.69 -11.49 -7.43
C VAL A 149 -7.21 -10.12 -7.02
N ASP A 150 -7.56 -9.96 -5.74
CA ASP A 150 -7.92 -8.67 -5.17
C ASP A 150 -9.02 -7.89 -5.93
N GLY A 151 -9.92 -8.61 -6.64
CA GLY A 151 -11.01 -8.04 -7.44
C GLY A 151 -10.74 -7.90 -8.93
N GLU A 152 -9.53 -8.23 -9.40
CA GLU A 152 -9.14 -8.23 -10.82
C GLU A 152 -9.32 -9.63 -11.42
N PRO A 153 -10.37 -9.86 -12.24
CA PRO A 153 -10.69 -11.17 -12.78
C PRO A 153 -9.94 -11.48 -14.06
N LYS A 154 -9.72 -12.77 -14.31
CA LYS A 154 -9.05 -13.29 -15.49
C LYS A 154 -9.51 -14.71 -15.79
N GLU A 155 -9.67 -15.01 -17.08
CA GLU A 155 -9.79 -16.39 -17.54
C GLU A 155 -8.43 -17.08 -17.54
N GLN A 156 -8.34 -18.18 -16.79
CA GLN A 156 -7.12 -18.92 -16.57
C GLN A 156 -7.25 -20.32 -17.18
N GLU A 157 -6.38 -20.63 -18.13
CA GLU A 157 -6.24 -21.95 -18.73
C GLU A 157 -5.92 -23.01 -17.68
N ALA A 158 -6.33 -24.25 -17.95
CA ALA A 158 -6.08 -25.42 -17.10
C ALA A 158 -4.61 -25.48 -16.65
N GLY A 159 -4.37 -25.77 -15.38
CA GLY A 159 -3.03 -25.71 -14.83
C GLY A 159 -2.95 -25.88 -13.32
N THR A 160 -1.84 -25.45 -12.75
CA THR A 160 -1.58 -25.48 -11.31
C THR A 160 -1.19 -24.09 -10.82
N VAL A 161 -1.87 -23.61 -9.78
CA VAL A 161 -1.56 -22.37 -9.08
C VAL A 161 -0.82 -22.70 -7.79
N PHE A 162 0.30 -22.02 -7.54
CA PHE A 162 1.07 -22.09 -6.31
C PHE A 162 0.99 -20.75 -5.57
N ILE A 163 0.74 -20.79 -4.26
CA ILE A 163 0.67 -19.60 -3.41
C ILE A 163 1.61 -19.81 -2.22
N VAL A 164 2.66 -18.97 -2.13
CA VAL A 164 3.73 -19.05 -1.12
C VAL A 164 4.20 -17.64 -0.68
N GLN A 165 4.85 -17.54 0.48
CA GLN A 165 5.34 -16.27 1.05
C GLN A 165 6.66 -15.78 0.43
N HIS A 166 6.82 -14.46 0.25
CA HIS A 166 8.06 -13.78 -0.21
C HIS A 166 8.47 -12.63 0.77
N GLN A 167 9.76 -12.27 0.87
CA GLN A 167 10.43 -11.46 1.94
C GLN A 167 9.94 -9.99 2.14
N SER A 168 10.54 -9.22 3.08
CA SER A 168 9.99 -7.93 3.60
C SER A 168 10.93 -6.91 4.29
N GLY A 169 10.71 -5.58 4.16
CA GLY A 169 11.35 -4.47 4.94
C GLY A 169 10.79 -4.25 6.36
N ARG A 170 11.17 -3.19 7.12
CA ARG A 170 10.65 -2.94 8.50
C ARG A 170 10.26 -1.48 8.77
N MET A 171 8.97 -1.21 8.97
CA MET A 171 8.39 0.10 9.30
C MET A 171 7.70 0.06 10.67
N LEU A 172 7.62 1.16 11.40
CA LEU A 172 6.77 1.27 12.60
C LEU A 172 5.40 1.84 12.20
N ALA A 173 4.34 1.07 12.41
CA ALA A 173 2.95 1.49 12.19
C ALA A 173 2.27 1.88 13.51
N ASN A 174 1.41 2.90 13.49
CA ASN A 174 0.63 3.35 14.64
C ASN A 174 -0.65 2.52 14.80
N THR A 175 -0.70 1.68 15.84
CA THR A 175 -1.76 0.67 16.01
C THR A 175 -3.08 1.21 16.57
N LYS A 176 -3.10 2.44 17.13
CA LYS A 176 -4.34 3.07 17.63
C LYS A 176 -5.19 3.66 16.50
N LYS A 177 -4.57 4.24 15.47
CA LYS A 177 -5.26 4.84 14.31
C LYS A 177 -5.34 3.93 13.08
N ALA A 178 -4.47 2.93 12.94
CA ALA A 178 -4.59 1.93 11.88
C ALA A 178 -5.91 1.11 11.99
N ARG A 179 -6.54 1.07 13.17
CA ARG A 179 -7.86 0.44 13.40
C ARG A 179 -9.06 1.30 12.94
N GLU A 180 -8.91 2.62 12.83
CA GLU A 180 -10.03 3.54 12.52
C GLU A 180 -10.36 3.61 11.01
N ILE A 181 -9.49 3.10 10.14
CA ILE A 181 -9.77 2.97 8.69
C ILE A 181 -10.73 1.80 8.41
N GLY A 182 -10.96 0.91 9.39
CA GLY A 182 -11.94 -0.18 9.31
C GLY A 182 -13.30 0.10 10.00
N SER A 183 -13.51 1.30 10.54
CA SER A 183 -14.72 1.61 11.32
C SER A 183 -14.92 3.12 11.45
N GLN A 184 -15.71 3.72 10.56
CA GLN A 184 -16.36 4.99 10.87
C GLN A 184 -17.87 4.89 10.65
N ARG A 185 -18.62 5.07 11.74
CA ARG A 185 -19.85 5.89 11.89
C ARG A 185 -19.81 6.32 13.38
N GLU A 186 -19.97 7.56 13.82
CA GLU A 186 -20.78 8.70 13.39
C GLU A 186 -20.00 9.99 13.74
N GLY A 187 -20.06 11.06 12.94
CA GLY A 187 -21.01 12.16 13.11
C GLY A 187 -20.39 13.27 13.96
N PHE A 188 -19.91 14.36 13.34
CA PHE A 188 -19.49 15.56 14.07
C PHE A 188 -19.98 16.82 13.36
N GLU A 189 -20.88 17.54 14.03
CA GLU A 189 -21.33 18.89 13.69
C GLU A 189 -20.27 19.93 14.10
N PRO A 190 -20.25 21.12 13.47
CA PRO A 190 -19.27 22.16 13.78
C PRO A 190 -19.78 23.08 14.91
N GLU A 191 -18.95 23.37 15.91
CA GLU A 191 -19.14 24.51 16.81
C GLU A 191 -18.25 25.70 16.43
N GLU A 192 -18.86 26.88 16.51
CA GLU A 192 -18.31 28.20 16.23
C GLU A 192 -17.65 28.84 17.47
N GLY A 193 -16.72 29.77 17.20
CA GLY A 193 -16.67 31.06 17.90
C GLY A 193 -15.93 31.16 19.24
N GLY A 194 -14.74 31.77 19.23
CA GLY A 194 -14.10 32.35 20.42
C GLY A 194 -12.95 33.30 20.04
N GLU A 195 -13.14 34.59 20.31
CA GLU A 195 -12.26 35.72 19.98
C GLU A 195 -10.91 35.76 20.75
N PRO A 196 -9.92 36.55 20.27
CA PRO A 196 -8.54 36.51 20.74
C PRO A 196 -8.27 37.43 21.94
N GLN A 197 -7.33 37.04 22.81
CA GLN A 197 -6.70 37.95 23.78
C GLN A 197 -5.21 38.14 23.50
N SER A 198 -4.77 39.37 23.76
CA SER A 198 -3.54 40.05 23.32
C SER A 198 -2.35 39.85 24.29
N PRO A 199 -1.13 40.37 24.00
CA PRO A 199 0.15 39.73 24.28
C PRO A 199 0.82 40.15 25.60
N LEU A 200 1.77 39.32 26.07
CA LEU A 200 2.70 39.68 27.16
C LEU A 200 4.16 39.34 26.81
N VAL A 201 4.89 40.41 26.49
CA VAL A 201 6.24 40.86 26.91
C VAL A 201 7.42 39.87 26.95
N ILE A 202 8.49 40.32 26.27
CA ILE A 202 9.85 39.77 26.15
C ILE A 202 10.61 39.81 27.48
N GLY A 203 11.37 38.76 27.79
CA GLY A 203 12.35 38.75 28.87
C GLY A 203 13.44 37.67 28.74
N ALA A 204 14.65 38.14 28.42
CA ALA A 204 15.98 37.60 28.71
C ALA A 204 16.35 36.13 28.38
N GLU A 205 17.43 36.01 27.60
CA GLU A 205 18.19 34.79 27.32
C GLU A 205 18.60 34.07 28.62
N ARG A 206 18.26 32.78 28.71
CA ARG A 206 18.78 31.85 29.73
C ARG A 206 19.38 30.63 29.05
N GLU A 207 20.60 30.32 29.48
CA GLU A 207 21.44 29.20 29.06
C GLU A 207 20.66 27.87 28.98
N LEU A 208 20.99 27.10 27.95
CA LEU A 208 20.38 25.81 27.60
C LEU A 208 20.65 24.74 28.66
N ASN A 209 19.84 24.69 29.70
CA ASN A 209 19.67 23.48 30.51
C ASN A 209 18.98 22.41 29.66
N MET A 210 19.76 21.48 29.09
CA MET A 210 19.21 20.33 28.38
C MET A 210 18.46 19.44 29.38
N SER A 211 17.17 19.22 29.12
CA SER A 211 16.38 18.21 29.83
C SER A 211 16.96 16.83 29.52
N PRO A 212 16.93 15.86 30.45
CA PRO A 212 17.31 14.49 30.12
C PRO A 212 16.48 13.98 28.93
N PRO A 213 17.07 13.22 28.00
CA PRO A 213 16.35 12.69 26.84
C PRO A 213 15.07 11.98 27.28
N LEU A 214 14.01 12.13 26.48
CA LEU A 214 12.74 11.47 26.75
C LEU A 214 12.97 9.96 26.99
N ALA A 215 12.57 9.46 28.16
CA ALA A 215 12.75 8.05 28.53
C ALA A 215 12.15 7.12 27.46
N GLY A 216 12.93 6.16 26.96
CA GLY A 216 12.53 5.24 25.90
C GLY A 216 12.93 5.63 24.47
N CYS A 217 13.52 6.81 24.25
CA CYS A 217 14.07 7.22 22.94
C CYS A 217 15.60 7.07 22.84
N SER A 218 16.21 6.27 23.73
CA SER A 218 17.67 6.09 23.81
C SER A 218 18.29 5.42 22.60
N ASN A 219 17.51 4.84 21.69
CA ASN A 219 18.03 4.25 20.46
C ASN A 219 17.42 4.89 19.19
N LEU A 220 16.78 6.06 19.35
CA LEU A 220 16.15 6.79 18.25
C LEU A 220 17.10 7.85 17.68
N ILE A 221 17.29 7.82 16.36
CA ILE A 221 17.84 8.95 15.59
C ILE A 221 16.75 9.55 14.71
N ALA A 222 16.83 10.85 14.44
CA ALA A 222 15.88 11.57 13.61
C ALA A 222 16.57 12.19 12.40
N PHE A 223 16.07 11.85 11.21
CA PHE A 223 16.42 12.50 9.95
C PHE A 223 15.34 13.49 9.57
N VAL A 224 15.68 14.78 9.53
CA VAL A 224 14.74 15.86 9.27
C VAL A 224 15.07 16.51 7.95
N ASN A 225 14.12 16.54 7.02
CA ASN A 225 14.23 17.36 5.83
C ASN A 225 13.70 18.77 6.12
N SER A 226 14.60 19.72 6.39
CA SER A 226 14.24 21.09 6.78
C SER A 226 13.40 21.84 5.73
N ARG A 227 13.51 21.46 4.45
CA ARG A 227 12.72 22.02 3.34
C ARG A 227 11.27 21.50 3.29
N SER A 228 10.94 20.44 4.02
CA SER A 228 9.60 19.84 3.98
C SER A 228 8.54 20.65 4.73
N GLY A 229 7.30 20.54 4.28
CA GLY A 229 6.11 21.06 4.99
C GLY A 229 5.97 22.58 5.01
N GLY A 230 6.49 23.28 4.00
CA GLY A 230 6.38 24.75 3.94
C GLY A 230 7.21 25.47 4.99
N GLY A 231 8.40 24.93 5.31
CA GLY A 231 9.28 25.46 6.36
C GLY A 231 9.05 24.87 7.76
N GLN A 232 8.06 23.97 7.93
CA GLN A 232 7.87 23.23 9.19
C GLN A 232 9.05 22.33 9.55
N GLY A 233 9.78 21.80 8.56
CA GLY A 233 10.95 20.95 8.78
C GLY A 233 11.99 21.61 9.68
N THR A 234 12.30 22.89 9.46
CA THR A 234 13.22 23.66 10.31
C THR A 234 12.73 23.76 11.75
N LYS A 235 11.44 24.01 11.97
CA LYS A 235 10.87 24.05 13.34
C LYS A 235 10.97 22.69 14.02
N VAL A 236 10.63 21.61 13.30
CA VAL A 236 10.71 20.23 13.79
C VAL A 236 12.15 19.87 14.14
N TYR A 237 13.14 20.23 13.32
CA TYR A 237 14.56 20.00 13.59
C TYR A 237 14.99 20.62 14.93
N HIS A 238 14.67 21.89 15.16
CA HIS A 238 15.01 22.57 16.41
C HIS A 238 14.27 21.99 17.62
N LYS A 239 12.98 21.66 17.48
CA LYS A 239 12.20 21.00 18.55
C LYS A 239 12.80 19.63 18.88
N LEU A 240 13.14 18.82 17.87
CA LEU A 240 13.74 17.51 18.08
C LEU A 240 15.13 17.59 18.71
N ARG A 241 15.99 18.55 18.36
CA ARG A 241 17.31 18.72 19.04
C ARG A 241 17.23 19.06 20.53
N LYS A 242 16.09 19.59 20.97
CA LYS A 242 15.81 19.82 22.40
C LYS A 242 15.27 18.57 23.10
N LEU A 243 14.54 17.73 22.37
CA LEU A 243 13.87 16.53 22.89
C LEU A 243 14.75 15.25 22.80
N LEU A 244 15.55 15.18 21.74
CA LEU A 244 16.54 14.17 21.41
C LEU A 244 17.89 14.89 21.41
N SER A 245 18.94 14.27 21.96
CA SER A 245 20.30 14.86 21.97
C SER A 245 20.65 15.45 20.59
N PRO A 246 21.31 16.63 20.52
CA PRO A 246 21.74 17.22 19.27
C PRO A 246 22.52 16.29 18.33
N THR A 247 23.24 15.31 18.89
CA THR A 247 23.99 14.28 18.15
C THR A 247 23.11 13.21 17.50
N ARG A 248 21.79 13.26 17.68
CA ARG A 248 20.84 12.26 17.17
C ARG A 248 19.85 12.82 16.17
N VAL A 249 19.97 14.10 15.83
CA VAL A 249 19.05 14.79 14.94
C VAL A 249 19.86 15.39 13.80
N TYR A 250 19.61 14.89 12.60
CA TYR A 250 20.36 15.24 11.39
C TYR A 250 19.46 15.97 10.41
N ASP A 251 19.91 17.13 9.93
CA ASP A 251 19.25 17.82 8.82
C ASP A 251 19.71 17.19 7.49
N LEU A 252 18.79 16.55 6.79
CA LEU A 252 19.08 15.89 5.52
C LEU A 252 19.50 16.86 4.41
N SER A 253 19.13 18.14 4.50
CA SER A 253 19.63 19.15 3.57
C SER A 253 21.12 19.47 3.76
N GLN A 254 21.71 19.03 4.87
CA GLN A 254 23.09 19.27 5.27
C GLN A 254 23.88 17.94 5.31
N GLY A 255 24.14 17.36 4.14
CA GLY A 255 24.98 16.14 4.01
C GLY A 255 24.23 14.81 3.97
N GLY A 256 22.88 14.83 3.98
CA GLY A 256 22.05 13.64 3.81
C GLY A 256 22.10 12.67 5.01
N PRO A 257 21.58 11.44 4.84
CA PRO A 257 21.41 10.50 5.96
C PRO A 257 22.68 9.69 6.29
N LYS A 258 23.63 9.57 5.36
CA LYS A 258 24.81 8.69 5.50
C LYS A 258 25.65 8.98 6.76
N PRO A 259 25.96 10.24 7.12
CA PRO A 259 26.76 10.53 8.31
C PRO A 259 26.11 10.00 9.59
N GLY A 260 24.81 10.23 9.77
CA GLY A 260 24.11 9.80 10.98
C GLY A 260 23.91 8.28 11.06
N LEU A 261 23.77 7.62 9.91
CA LEU A 261 23.73 6.16 9.83
C LEU A 261 25.07 5.54 10.21
N LEU A 262 26.19 6.09 9.74
CA LEU A 262 27.53 5.60 10.10
C LEU A 262 27.83 5.79 11.59
N GLU A 263 27.50 6.95 12.14
CA GLU A 263 27.75 7.26 13.55
C GLU A 263 27.00 6.32 14.51
N HIS A 264 25.85 5.79 14.08
CA HIS A 264 24.97 4.97 14.91
C HIS A 264 24.85 3.51 14.43
N GLN A 265 25.74 3.05 13.54
CA GLN A 265 25.65 1.70 12.96
C GLN A 265 25.72 0.57 13.99
N ASP A 266 26.48 0.78 15.06
CA ASP A 266 26.72 -0.20 16.12
C ASP A 266 25.70 -0.08 17.27
N LEU A 267 24.71 0.83 17.16
CA LEU A 267 23.70 1.03 18.19
C LEU A 267 22.66 -0.10 18.15
N GLU A 268 22.71 -0.98 19.16
CA GLU A 268 21.74 -2.06 19.29
C GLU A 268 20.30 -1.52 19.40
N GLY A 269 19.39 -2.07 18.59
CA GLY A 269 17.98 -1.67 18.61
C GLY A 269 17.73 -0.25 18.07
N LEU A 270 18.60 0.25 17.19
CA LEU A 270 18.42 1.50 16.46
C LEU A 270 17.01 1.61 15.85
N GLN A 271 16.41 2.78 16.01
CA GLN A 271 15.17 3.21 15.37
C GLN A 271 15.41 4.52 14.64
N ILE A 272 14.70 4.71 13.52
CA ILE A 272 14.87 5.89 12.69
C ILE A 272 13.55 6.64 12.58
N LEU A 273 13.56 7.94 12.89
CA LEU A 273 12.47 8.87 12.67
C LEU A 273 12.74 9.71 11.41
N CYS A 274 11.97 9.47 10.35
CA CYS A 274 12.02 10.24 9.12
C CYS A 274 10.99 11.37 9.16
N CYS A 275 11.44 12.62 9.28
CA CYS A 275 10.59 13.80 9.24
C CYS A 275 10.63 14.45 7.85
N GLY A 276 9.59 14.19 7.05
CA GLY A 276 9.55 14.60 5.65
C GLY A 276 8.31 14.09 4.91
N GLY A 277 8.36 14.09 3.58
CA GLY A 277 7.39 13.36 2.74
C GLY A 277 7.87 11.95 2.39
N ASP A 278 7.15 11.26 1.52
CA ASP A 278 7.49 9.89 1.07
C ASP A 278 8.93 9.79 0.54
N GLY A 279 9.35 10.76 -0.28
CA GLY A 279 10.72 10.83 -0.82
C GLY A 279 11.81 10.94 0.25
N THR A 280 11.52 11.49 1.42
CA THR A 280 12.48 11.55 2.54
C THR A 280 12.73 10.16 3.14
N CYS A 281 11.67 9.38 3.30
CA CYS A 281 11.78 7.99 3.78
C CYS A 281 12.48 7.11 2.73
N CYS A 282 12.14 7.29 1.46
CA CYS A 282 12.82 6.61 0.34
C CYS A 282 14.32 6.93 0.32
N TRP A 283 14.73 8.17 0.56
CA TRP A 283 16.14 8.54 0.55
C TRP A 283 16.93 7.82 1.66
N VAL A 284 16.38 7.77 2.87
CA VAL A 284 17.02 7.04 3.98
C VAL A 284 17.15 5.55 3.65
N LEU A 285 16.09 4.93 3.12
CA LEU A 285 16.11 3.53 2.69
C LEU A 285 17.16 3.27 1.59
N SER A 286 17.28 4.15 0.60
CA SER A 286 18.27 4.03 -0.48
C SER A 286 19.71 4.16 0.03
N VAL A 287 19.95 4.98 1.07
CA VAL A 287 21.28 5.09 1.66
C VAL A 287 21.63 3.84 2.47
N LEU A 288 20.68 3.26 3.23
CA LEU A 288 20.88 1.95 3.87
C LEU A 288 21.29 0.88 2.85
N ASP A 289 20.64 0.85 1.67
CA ASP A 289 21.02 -0.06 0.59
C ASP A 289 22.45 0.18 0.11
N SER A 290 22.80 1.43 -0.18
CA SER A 290 24.14 1.80 -0.68
C SER A 290 25.26 1.50 0.32
N MET A 291 24.91 1.46 1.61
CA MET A 291 25.84 1.11 2.68
C MET A 291 25.98 -0.41 2.86
N GLY A 292 25.15 -1.21 2.18
CA GLY A 292 25.09 -2.65 2.39
C GLY A 292 24.64 -3.01 3.81
N TRP A 293 23.73 -2.21 4.39
CA TRP A 293 23.32 -2.37 5.79
C TRP A 293 22.78 -3.80 6.04
N PRO A 294 23.21 -4.49 7.10
CA PRO A 294 22.80 -5.88 7.34
C PRO A 294 21.31 -5.97 7.66
N ALA A 295 20.63 -6.97 7.10
CA ALA A 295 19.26 -7.28 7.49
C ALA A 295 19.22 -7.86 8.92
N PRO A 296 18.20 -7.54 9.74
CA PRO A 296 17.06 -6.68 9.41
C PRO A 296 17.39 -5.18 9.54
N TYR A 297 16.81 -4.35 8.65
CA TYR A 297 16.94 -2.91 8.75
C TYR A 297 16.38 -2.36 10.09
N PRO A 298 16.93 -1.23 10.58
CA PRO A 298 16.35 -0.48 11.68
C PRO A 298 14.89 -0.12 11.36
N PRO A 299 13.93 -0.26 12.29
CA PRO A 299 12.56 0.17 12.06
C PRO A 299 12.50 1.67 11.78
N ILE A 300 11.86 2.03 10.66
CA ILE A 300 11.66 3.44 10.26
C ILE A 300 10.25 3.88 10.61
N VAL A 301 10.11 5.08 11.18
CA VAL A 301 8.83 5.74 11.43
C VAL A 301 8.75 7.05 10.66
N VAL A 302 7.54 7.44 10.26
CA VAL A 302 7.32 8.64 9.42
C VAL A 302 6.65 9.73 10.26
N LEU A 303 7.25 10.92 10.29
CA LEU A 303 6.56 12.15 10.68
C LEU A 303 6.18 12.90 9.39
N PRO A 304 4.89 12.94 9.01
CA PRO A 304 4.45 13.36 7.69
C PRO A 304 4.50 14.88 7.50
N LEU A 305 5.62 15.40 7.04
CA LEU A 305 5.78 16.81 6.71
C LEU A 305 5.39 17.14 5.26
N GLY A 306 5.42 16.16 4.35
CA GLY A 306 5.16 16.34 2.92
C GLY A 306 3.70 16.66 2.56
N THR A 307 3.40 16.73 1.26
CA THR A 307 2.03 16.96 0.75
C THR A 307 1.28 15.66 0.49
N GLY A 308 1.94 14.68 -0.15
CA GLY A 308 1.40 13.35 -0.49
C GLY A 308 1.19 12.51 0.76
N ASN A 309 2.28 12.06 1.40
CA ASN A 309 2.33 11.28 2.65
C ASN A 309 1.52 9.98 2.58
N ASP A 310 1.56 9.29 1.44
CA ASP A 310 0.88 8.01 1.21
C ASP A 310 1.42 6.92 2.15
N LEU A 311 2.74 6.84 2.31
CA LEU A 311 3.39 5.88 3.22
C LEU A 311 2.98 6.12 4.67
N SER A 312 2.84 7.39 5.08
CA SER A 312 2.37 7.76 6.43
C SER A 312 0.93 7.32 6.68
N ARG A 313 0.05 7.48 5.69
CA ARG A 313 -1.36 7.05 5.78
C ARG A 313 -1.46 5.53 5.87
N ALA A 314 -0.75 4.82 4.99
CA ALA A 314 -0.67 3.37 5.00
C ALA A 314 -0.16 2.83 6.35
N LEU A 315 0.73 3.56 7.04
CA LEU A 315 1.26 3.21 8.36
C LEU A 315 0.45 3.76 9.55
N GLY A 316 -0.65 4.48 9.32
CA GLY A 316 -1.51 5.01 10.39
C GLY A 316 -0.99 6.26 11.11
N TRP A 317 0.07 6.91 10.60
CA TRP A 317 0.60 8.17 11.14
C TRP A 317 -0.19 9.40 10.67
N GLY A 318 -1.11 9.19 9.73
CA GLY A 318 -2.08 10.18 9.29
C GLY A 318 -1.59 11.03 8.12
N PRO A 319 -2.40 12.04 7.74
CA PRO A 319 -2.23 12.73 6.46
C PRO A 319 -1.15 13.82 6.47
N GLY A 320 -0.72 14.26 7.65
CA GLY A 320 0.25 15.34 7.78
C GLY A 320 0.32 15.92 9.19
N TYR A 321 1.52 16.31 9.60
CA TYR A 321 1.82 17.01 10.86
C TYR A 321 1.30 18.45 10.80
N ARG A 322 0.71 18.95 11.89
CA ARG A 322 0.06 20.26 12.03
C ARG A 322 0.66 21.08 13.19
N ASP A 323 1.98 21.01 13.35
CA ASP A 323 2.74 21.71 14.41
C ASP A 323 2.35 21.33 15.85
N GLU A 324 1.64 20.21 16.04
CA GLU A 324 1.32 19.68 17.36
C GLU A 324 2.59 19.34 18.18
N PRO A 325 2.52 19.30 19.52
CA PRO A 325 3.68 18.93 20.33
C PRO A 325 4.29 17.60 19.88
N LEU A 326 5.61 17.54 19.74
CA LEU A 326 6.31 16.32 19.31
C LEU A 326 6.44 15.29 20.44
N SER A 327 6.44 15.73 21.70
CA SER A 327 6.63 14.84 22.85
C SER A 327 5.58 13.72 22.92
N PRO A 328 4.25 13.97 22.72
CA PRO A 328 3.26 12.91 22.59
C PRO A 328 3.56 11.92 21.46
N ILE A 329 4.01 12.39 20.29
CA ILE A 329 4.34 11.53 19.15
C ILE A 329 5.54 10.63 19.50
N LEU A 330 6.59 11.21 20.09
CA LEU A 330 7.77 10.46 20.53
C LEU A 330 7.43 9.42 21.62
N LYS A 331 6.52 9.75 22.54
CA LYS A 331 6.00 8.81 23.56
C LYS A 331 5.19 7.65 22.97
N LEU A 332 4.79 7.70 21.69
CA LEU A 332 4.15 6.58 21.01
C LEU A 332 5.15 5.58 20.41
N LEU A 333 6.43 5.96 20.26
CA LEU A 333 7.46 5.10 19.69
C LEU A 333 7.90 3.92 20.58
N PRO A 334 7.82 3.96 21.92
CA PRO A 334 8.01 2.80 22.78
C PRO A 334 7.07 1.64 22.39
N LYS A 335 7.59 0.41 22.47
CA LYS A 335 7.12 -0.83 21.82
C LYS A 335 5.64 -1.23 22.03
N GLU A 336 4.88 -0.59 22.92
CA GLU A 336 3.48 -0.95 23.20
C GLU A 336 2.46 -0.25 22.27
N THR A 337 2.80 0.89 21.68
CA THR A 337 1.89 1.69 20.84
C THR A 337 2.21 1.66 19.34
N THR A 338 3.30 0.99 18.96
CA THR A 338 3.72 0.81 17.57
C THR A 338 3.98 -0.65 17.25
N LYS A 339 3.64 -1.09 16.03
CA LYS A 339 3.95 -2.43 15.52
C LYS A 339 5.00 -2.30 14.42
N VAL A 340 6.03 -3.14 14.48
CA VAL A 340 6.94 -3.33 13.35
C VAL A 340 6.17 -4.07 12.26
N VAL A 341 5.90 -3.41 11.15
CA VAL A 341 5.31 -3.96 9.94
C VAL A 341 6.34 -4.06 8.84
N LYS A 342 5.99 -4.81 7.81
CA LYS A 342 6.88 -5.19 6.73
C LYS A 342 6.57 -4.37 5.48
N LEU A 343 7.59 -3.75 4.86
CA LEU A 343 7.44 -2.95 3.63
C LEU A 343 8.23 -3.61 2.51
N ASP A 344 7.54 -4.14 1.51
CA ASP A 344 8.19 -4.71 0.34
C ASP A 344 8.80 -3.58 -0.50
N ARG A 345 9.90 -3.86 -1.19
CA ARG A 345 10.64 -2.85 -1.97
C ARG A 345 11.05 -3.48 -3.29
N TRP A 346 10.68 -2.84 -4.38
CA TRP A 346 10.76 -3.41 -5.72
C TRP A 346 11.81 -2.70 -6.56
N LYS A 347 12.51 -3.45 -7.42
CA LYS A 347 13.40 -2.87 -8.44
C LYS A 347 12.66 -2.78 -9.77
N VAL A 348 12.62 -1.59 -10.35
CA VAL A 348 12.06 -1.34 -11.68
C VAL A 348 13.23 -1.09 -12.62
N TRP A 349 13.34 -1.89 -13.69
CA TRP A 349 14.40 -1.80 -14.68
C TRP A 349 13.89 -1.10 -15.93
N TYR A 350 14.68 -0.16 -16.45
CA TYR A 350 14.48 0.47 -17.73
C TYR A 350 15.56 -0.05 -18.69
N VAL A 351 15.12 -0.71 -19.76
CA VAL A 351 15.99 -1.20 -20.83
C VAL A 351 15.57 -0.48 -22.13
N PRO A 352 16.45 0.32 -22.75
CA PRO A 352 16.15 0.98 -24.02
C PRO A 352 15.82 -0.04 -25.11
N ALA A 353 14.83 0.27 -25.94
CA ALA A 353 14.45 -0.60 -27.05
C ALA A 353 15.50 -0.56 -28.17
N GLU A 354 16.28 -1.63 -28.33
CA GLU A 354 17.13 -1.83 -29.51
C GLU A 354 16.34 -2.53 -30.63
N GLY A 355 15.29 -1.89 -31.15
CA GLY A 355 14.57 -2.36 -32.36
C GLY A 355 13.92 -3.75 -32.34
N GLY A 356 14.10 -4.54 -31.27
CA GLY A 356 13.49 -5.83 -31.02
C GLY A 356 12.41 -5.72 -29.94
N GLY A 357 11.44 -6.64 -29.98
CA GLY A 357 10.35 -6.70 -29.00
C GLY A 357 10.82 -6.82 -27.55
N PRO A 358 9.88 -6.71 -26.58
CA PRO A 358 10.22 -6.79 -25.17
C PRO A 358 10.92 -8.11 -24.86
N PRO A 359 12.03 -8.10 -24.09
CA PRO A 359 12.69 -9.33 -23.68
C PRO A 359 11.73 -10.20 -22.85
N GLN A 360 11.74 -11.51 -23.11
CA GLN A 360 10.84 -12.46 -22.44
C GLN A 360 11.12 -12.55 -20.93
N GLU A 361 12.37 -12.32 -20.50
CA GLU A 361 12.79 -12.29 -19.10
C GLU A 361 13.91 -11.26 -18.88
N LEU A 362 14.02 -10.73 -17.65
CA LEU A 362 15.14 -9.89 -17.25
C LEU A 362 16.35 -10.76 -16.84
N THR A 363 17.25 -11.04 -17.78
CA THR A 363 18.47 -11.80 -17.55
C THR A 363 19.56 -10.97 -16.86
N GLU A 364 20.55 -11.61 -16.23
CA GLU A 364 21.72 -10.92 -15.68
C GLU A 364 22.48 -10.14 -16.77
N GLU A 365 22.54 -10.66 -17.99
CA GLU A 365 23.12 -9.97 -19.14
C GLU A 365 22.41 -8.65 -19.47
N LEU A 366 21.07 -8.61 -19.38
CA LEU A 366 20.30 -7.38 -19.59
C LEU A 366 20.53 -6.35 -18.47
N LYS A 367 20.77 -6.80 -17.23
CA LYS A 367 21.05 -5.92 -16.09
C LYS A 367 22.40 -5.22 -16.21
N VAL A 368 23.40 -5.86 -16.84
CA VAL A 368 24.74 -5.29 -17.04
C VAL A 368 24.90 -4.58 -18.38
N LYS A 369 23.89 -4.63 -19.26
CA LYS A 369 23.91 -3.98 -20.58
C LYS A 369 23.98 -2.46 -20.46
N GLU A 370 24.78 -1.84 -21.32
CA GLU A 370 24.91 -0.39 -21.41
C GLU A 370 23.56 0.27 -21.75
N GLY A 371 23.18 1.31 -21.00
CA GLY A 371 21.88 1.98 -21.12
C GLY A 371 20.76 1.42 -20.23
N THR A 372 20.96 0.26 -19.59
CA THR A 372 20.03 -0.28 -18.60
C THR A 372 20.17 0.46 -17.27
N ASN A 373 19.07 1.03 -16.76
CA ASN A 373 19.03 1.69 -15.45
C ASN A 373 17.97 1.04 -14.55
N SER A 374 18.17 1.05 -13.22
CA SER A 374 17.15 0.60 -12.28
C SER A 374 16.79 1.66 -11.25
N ILE A 375 15.53 1.69 -10.85
CA ILE A 375 15.03 2.51 -9.73
C ILE A 375 14.42 1.60 -8.67
N THR A 376 14.49 2.02 -7.41
CA THR A 376 13.82 1.31 -6.30
C THR A 376 12.46 1.94 -6.02
N MET A 377 11.39 1.19 -6.23
CA MET A 377 10.01 1.57 -5.92
C MET A 377 9.65 1.12 -4.49
N ASN A 378 9.21 2.08 -3.66
CA ASN A 378 8.74 1.81 -2.29
C ASN A 378 7.22 1.97 -2.14
N ASN A 379 6.56 2.81 -2.93
CA ASN A 379 5.12 3.07 -2.81
C ASN A 379 4.36 2.67 -4.07
N TYR A 380 4.70 3.28 -5.20
CA TYR A 380 4.09 3.01 -6.48
C TYR A 380 4.99 3.56 -7.61
N TRP A 381 4.75 3.07 -8.82
CA TRP A 381 5.37 3.52 -10.05
C TRP A 381 4.26 3.68 -11.10
N SER A 382 4.31 4.73 -11.91
CA SER A 382 3.29 4.98 -12.91
C SER A 382 3.88 5.42 -14.26
N ILE A 383 3.09 5.22 -15.30
CA ILE A 383 3.33 5.72 -16.66
C ILE A 383 2.00 6.19 -17.27
N GLY A 384 2.06 7.19 -18.15
CA GLY A 384 0.87 7.83 -18.73
C GLY A 384 0.43 9.08 -17.97
N VAL A 385 -0.86 9.40 -18.04
CA VAL A 385 -1.44 10.67 -17.55
C VAL A 385 -1.02 11.01 -16.12
N ASP A 386 -0.99 10.02 -15.24
CA ASP A 386 -0.61 10.17 -13.85
C ASP A 386 0.84 10.65 -13.67
N ALA A 387 1.77 9.95 -14.34
CA ALA A 387 3.18 10.28 -14.31
C ALA A 387 3.44 11.65 -14.94
N GLN A 388 2.67 12.03 -15.95
CA GLN A 388 2.76 13.34 -16.59
C GLN A 388 2.30 14.47 -15.65
N VAL A 389 1.20 14.29 -14.91
CA VAL A 389 0.75 15.23 -13.87
C VAL A 389 1.83 15.39 -12.80
N ALA A 390 2.44 14.28 -12.34
CA ALA A 390 3.52 14.31 -11.36
C ALA A 390 4.76 15.05 -11.89
N LEU A 391 5.11 14.87 -13.17
CA LEU A 391 6.23 15.55 -13.83
C LEU A 391 5.99 17.05 -13.98
N ASP A 392 4.81 17.46 -14.45
CA ASP A 392 4.44 18.86 -14.63
C ASP A 392 4.42 19.60 -13.27
N PHE A 393 3.84 18.96 -12.25
CA PHE A 393 3.87 19.46 -10.87
C PHE A 393 5.31 19.62 -10.37
N HIS A 394 6.19 18.65 -10.66
CA HIS A 394 7.58 18.69 -10.25
C HIS A 394 8.34 19.84 -10.92
N ARG A 395 8.25 19.97 -12.25
CA ARG A 395 8.88 21.06 -13.02
C ARG A 395 8.45 22.43 -12.50
N LYS A 396 7.14 22.64 -12.31
CA LYS A 396 6.63 23.91 -11.78
C LYS A 396 7.18 24.22 -10.40
N ARG A 397 7.35 23.20 -9.55
CA ARG A 397 7.92 23.33 -8.22
C ARG A 397 9.41 23.67 -8.24
N GLU A 398 10.16 23.13 -9.21
CA GLU A 398 11.57 23.48 -9.39
C GLU A 398 11.73 24.90 -9.94
N ASP A 399 10.90 25.29 -10.92
CA ASP A 399 10.96 26.61 -11.54
C ASP A 399 10.50 27.73 -10.59
N ASN A 400 9.54 27.43 -9.71
CA ASN A 400 8.89 28.43 -8.87
C ASN A 400 8.69 27.94 -7.41
N PRO A 401 9.75 27.58 -6.68
CA PRO A 401 9.64 26.99 -5.34
C PRO A 401 8.85 27.84 -4.34
N GLN A 402 8.86 29.17 -4.51
CA GLN A 402 8.10 30.13 -3.70
C GLN A 402 6.58 29.91 -3.75
N LEU A 403 6.06 29.32 -4.84
CA LEU A 403 4.64 29.01 -5.01
C LEU A 403 4.21 27.73 -4.27
N PHE A 404 5.16 26.96 -3.71
CA PHE A 404 4.92 25.64 -3.12
C PHE A 404 5.15 25.61 -1.61
N ASN A 405 4.73 26.69 -0.94
CA ASN A 405 4.94 26.90 0.50
C ASN A 405 3.85 26.30 1.41
N SER A 406 2.79 25.72 0.84
CA SER A 406 1.65 25.19 1.61
C SER A 406 1.13 23.90 1.01
N ARG A 407 0.75 22.93 1.85
CA ARG A 407 0.16 21.66 1.40
C ARG A 407 -1.14 21.87 0.61
N THR A 408 -1.97 22.83 1.02
CA THR A 408 -3.24 23.12 0.34
C THR A 408 -3.00 23.67 -1.06
N VAL A 409 -2.06 24.61 -1.19
CA VAL A 409 -1.65 25.17 -2.49
C VAL A 409 -1.03 24.09 -3.37
N ASN A 410 -0.18 23.24 -2.80
CA ASN A 410 0.42 22.12 -3.52
C ASN A 410 -0.63 21.12 -4.04
N LYS A 411 -1.66 20.80 -3.25
CA LYS A 411 -2.78 19.96 -3.71
C LYS A 411 -3.60 20.66 -4.81
N GLY A 412 -3.81 21.97 -4.69
CA GLY A 412 -4.47 22.77 -5.73
C GLY A 412 -3.73 22.71 -7.06
N TRP A 413 -2.40 22.89 -7.06
CA TRP A 413 -1.59 22.73 -8.27
C TRP A 413 -1.70 21.34 -8.87
N TYR A 414 -1.68 20.29 -8.04
CA TYR A 414 -1.87 18.92 -8.52
C TYR A 414 -3.24 18.72 -9.19
N GLY A 415 -4.31 19.33 -8.65
CA GLY A 415 -5.64 19.34 -9.26
C GLY A 415 -5.71 20.11 -10.59
N VAL A 416 -5.04 21.26 -10.68
CA VAL A 416 -4.95 22.05 -11.93
C VAL A 416 -4.26 21.25 -13.04
N TYR A 417 -3.14 20.61 -12.71
CA TYR A 417 -2.45 19.74 -13.68
C TYR A 417 -3.27 18.49 -14.00
N GLY A 418 -3.94 17.89 -13.02
CA GLY A 418 -4.89 16.80 -13.26
C GLY A 418 -5.97 17.17 -14.28
N MET A 419 -6.59 18.36 -14.14
CA MET A 419 -7.58 18.84 -15.12
C MET A 419 -6.99 19.16 -16.49
N LYS A 420 -5.76 19.70 -16.55
CA LYS A 420 -5.05 19.99 -17.80
C LYS A 420 -4.79 18.71 -18.62
N GLU A 421 -4.41 17.64 -17.93
CA GLU A 421 -4.10 16.35 -18.55
C GLU A 421 -5.36 15.47 -18.76
N MET A 422 -6.58 15.98 -18.54
CA MET A 422 -7.84 15.28 -18.90
C MET A 422 -8.23 15.47 -20.38
N VAL A 423 -7.44 16.21 -21.17
CA VAL A 423 -7.77 16.58 -22.54
C VAL A 423 -6.80 15.93 -23.54
N GLY A 424 -7.29 14.95 -24.29
CA GLY A 424 -6.71 14.57 -25.57
C GLY A 424 -5.41 13.75 -25.52
N HIS A 425 -5.17 12.96 -24.48
CA HIS A 425 -4.04 12.03 -24.47
C HIS A 425 -4.31 10.84 -25.38
N PRO A 426 -3.36 10.44 -26.25
CA PRO A 426 -3.49 9.21 -27.00
C PRO A 426 -3.46 8.01 -26.03
N PRO A 427 -4.26 6.95 -26.26
CA PRO A 427 -4.26 5.77 -25.40
C PRO A 427 -2.87 5.14 -25.28
N VAL A 428 -2.45 4.83 -24.05
CA VAL A 428 -1.12 4.24 -23.79
C VAL A 428 -0.95 2.85 -24.41
N ARG A 429 -2.06 2.16 -24.71
CA ARG A 429 -2.04 0.85 -25.39
C ARG A 429 -1.32 0.87 -26.74
N ASN A 430 -1.35 2.01 -27.43
CA ASN A 430 -0.74 2.15 -28.75
C ASN A 430 0.79 2.18 -28.68
N HIS A 431 1.34 2.38 -27.48
CA HIS A 431 2.76 2.63 -27.25
C HIS A 431 3.38 1.67 -26.24
N ILE A 432 2.58 0.92 -25.49
CA ILE A 432 3.03 0.06 -24.39
C ILE A 432 2.39 -1.30 -24.52
N ARG A 433 3.19 -2.34 -24.31
CA ARG A 433 2.73 -3.71 -24.03
C ARG A 433 3.12 -4.03 -22.59
N VAL A 434 2.19 -4.61 -21.84
CA VAL A 434 2.44 -4.99 -20.44
C VAL A 434 2.41 -6.49 -20.33
N TYR A 435 3.39 -7.05 -19.63
CA TYR A 435 3.49 -8.47 -19.35
C TYR A 435 3.46 -8.66 -17.84
N LEU A 436 2.53 -9.47 -17.35
CA LEU A 436 2.45 -9.89 -15.95
C LEU A 436 2.84 -11.36 -15.87
N ASP A 437 3.92 -11.66 -15.16
CA ASP A 437 4.50 -13.00 -15.04
C ASP A 437 4.71 -13.69 -16.40
N GLY A 438 5.26 -12.93 -17.37
CA GLY A 438 5.55 -13.42 -18.72
C GLY A 438 4.34 -13.47 -19.67
N LYS A 439 3.12 -13.20 -19.19
CA LYS A 439 1.91 -13.16 -20.03
C LYS A 439 1.56 -11.72 -20.41
N GLU A 440 1.48 -11.43 -21.71
CA GLU A 440 0.97 -10.14 -22.21
C GLU A 440 -0.48 -9.95 -21.73
N ILE A 441 -0.77 -8.80 -21.14
CA ILE A 441 -2.14 -8.38 -20.82
C ILE A 441 -2.69 -7.50 -21.93
N VAL A 442 -3.95 -7.71 -22.28
CA VAL A 442 -4.64 -6.87 -23.26
C VAL A 442 -5.04 -5.57 -22.55
N LEU A 443 -4.50 -4.44 -23.03
CA LEU A 443 -4.82 -3.12 -22.50
C LEU A 443 -6.11 -2.58 -23.14
N SER A 444 -7.00 -2.03 -22.32
CA SER A 444 -8.28 -1.48 -22.77
C SER A 444 -8.10 -0.32 -23.75
N GLU A 445 -9.09 -0.11 -24.63
CA GLU A 445 -8.98 0.79 -25.79
C GLU A 445 -8.70 2.25 -25.41
N ASN A 446 -9.21 2.68 -24.25
CA ASN A 446 -9.15 4.04 -23.74
C ASN A 446 -8.23 4.18 -22.51
N LEU A 447 -7.29 3.25 -22.31
CA LEU A 447 -6.36 3.31 -21.19
C LEU A 447 -5.39 4.49 -21.38
N GLU A 448 -5.34 5.43 -20.42
CA GLU A 448 -4.50 6.64 -20.48
C GLU A 448 -3.30 6.59 -19.52
N GLY A 449 -3.21 5.56 -18.69
CA GLY A 449 -2.09 5.35 -17.78
C GLY A 449 -2.13 4.00 -17.07
N ILE A 450 -0.99 3.61 -16.53
CA ILE A 450 -0.80 2.40 -15.74
C ILE A 450 -0.13 2.81 -14.44
N ILE A 451 -0.63 2.29 -13.32
CA ILE A 451 -0.04 2.49 -11.99
C ILE A 451 0.21 1.10 -11.38
N VAL A 452 1.44 0.87 -10.94
CA VAL A 452 1.87 -0.31 -10.19
C VAL A 452 1.97 0.09 -8.72
N LEU A 453 1.21 -0.58 -7.86
CA LEU A 453 1.10 -0.25 -6.43
C LEU A 453 1.87 -1.26 -5.57
N ASN A 454 2.56 -0.75 -4.55
CA ASN A 454 3.14 -1.53 -3.46
C ASN A 454 2.46 -1.24 -2.10
N ILE A 455 1.79 -0.10 -1.99
CA ILE A 455 0.97 0.27 -0.83
C ILE A 455 -0.49 0.46 -1.27
N PRO A 456 -1.48 0.28 -0.38
CA PRO A 456 -2.90 0.28 -0.77
C PRO A 456 -3.48 1.66 -1.07
N SER A 457 -2.65 2.70 -1.22
CA SER A 457 -3.08 4.08 -1.39
C SER A 457 -2.20 4.82 -2.40
N TYR A 458 -2.82 5.70 -3.17
CA TYR A 458 -2.18 6.52 -4.21
C TYR A 458 -2.56 8.01 -4.08
N GLY A 459 -1.73 8.92 -4.58
CA GLY A 459 -2.14 10.32 -4.82
C GLY A 459 -2.53 11.14 -3.58
N GLY A 460 -1.98 10.82 -2.40
CA GLY A 460 -2.32 11.49 -1.14
C GLY A 460 -3.42 10.79 -0.34
N GLY A 461 -3.52 9.46 -0.44
CA GLY A 461 -4.44 8.63 0.33
C GLY A 461 -5.73 8.22 -0.38
N CYS A 462 -5.77 8.29 -1.71
CA CYS A 462 -6.88 7.71 -2.48
C CYS A 462 -6.74 6.19 -2.45
N ASP A 463 -7.75 5.51 -1.91
CA ASP A 463 -7.90 4.06 -2.06
C ASP A 463 -8.35 3.80 -3.51
N LEU A 464 -7.68 2.87 -4.20
CA LEU A 464 -8.02 2.45 -5.56
C LEU A 464 -8.98 1.25 -5.54
#